data_AF-A0A7K0V1K9-F1
#
_entry.id   AF-A0A7K0V1K9-F1
#
_cell.length_a   1.000
_cell.length_b   1.000
_cell.length_c   1.000
_cell.angle_alpha   90.00
_cell.angle_beta   90.00
_cell.angle_gamma   90.00
#
_symmetry.space_group_name_H-M   'P 1'
#
loop_
_entity.id
_entity.type
_entity.pdbx_description
1 polymer ?
#
loop_
_entity_poly.entity_id
_entity_poly.type
_entity_poly.pdbx_seq_one_letter_code
_entity_poly.pdbx_strand_id
1 'polypeptide(L)' 'MSRPIRFEEFQYVGDKRSQIVYDLDLPGLDKAIIDELMESERFICFGPDTLNEARNRGYKPHSSIREAQDSESL' A
#
# COMPACT_ATOMS: atom_id res chain seq x y z
N MET A 1 3.44 4.33 12.73
CA MET A 1 4.26 3.10 12.57
C MET A 1 5.55 3.50 11.88
N SER A 2 6.67 2.81 12.11
CA SER A 2 7.93 3.12 11.40
C SER A 2 7.93 2.42 10.04
N ARG A 3 8.22 3.18 8.97
CA ARG A 3 8.29 2.65 7.60
C ARG A 3 9.43 1.63 7.45
N PRO A 4 9.31 0.64 6.55
CA PRO A 4 10.42 -0.27 6.23
C PRO A 4 11.62 0.50 5.67
N ILE A 5 12.85 0.06 5.96
CA ILE A 5 14.13 0.74 5.63
C ILE A 5 14.35 0.95 4.11
N ARG A 6 13.58 0.29 3.24
CA ARG A 6 13.66 0.48 1.77
C ARG A 6 12.54 1.36 1.21
N PHE A 7 11.64 1.83 2.06
CA PHE A 7 10.38 2.50 1.69
C PHE A 7 10.14 3.78 2.47
N GLU A 8 11.19 4.36 3.03
CA GLU A 8 11.09 5.59 3.83
C GLU A 8 10.47 6.74 3.01
N GLU A 9 10.65 6.73 1.69
CA GLU A 9 10.18 7.74 0.74
C GLU A 9 8.91 7.35 -0.05
N PHE A 10 8.33 6.16 0.17
CA PHE A 10 7.13 5.70 -0.55
C PHE A 10 5.97 5.48 0.40
N GLN A 11 4.81 6.06 0.08
CA GLN A 11 3.55 5.82 0.78
C GLN A 11 2.85 4.58 0.23
N TYR A 12 2.85 4.39 -1.09
CA TYR A 12 2.10 3.30 -1.73
C TYR A 12 3.00 2.16 -2.18
N VAL A 13 2.68 0.95 -1.72
CA VAL A 13 3.39 -0.28 -2.09
C VAL A 13 2.42 -1.31 -2.61
N GLY A 14 2.69 -1.83 -3.81
CA GLY A 14 1.91 -2.87 -4.44
C GLY A 14 2.51 -4.26 -4.23
N ASP A 15 1.68 -5.25 -3.92
CA ASP A 15 2.04 -6.66 -4.03
C ASP A 15 1.87 -7.14 -5.47
N LYS A 16 2.97 -7.57 -6.10
CA LYS A 16 2.98 -8.04 -7.49
C LYS A 16 2.22 -9.35 -7.68
N ARG A 17 2.03 -10.14 -6.63
CA ARG A 17 1.38 -11.47 -6.66
C ARG A 17 -0.13 -11.33 -6.76
N SER A 18 -0.67 -10.39 -6.00
CA SER A 18 -2.11 -10.22 -5.79
C SER A 18 -2.67 -8.95 -6.45
N GLN A 19 -1.81 -8.06 -6.96
CA GLN A 19 -2.17 -6.74 -7.49
C GLN A 19 -2.97 -5.90 -6.48
N ILE A 20 -2.61 -6.01 -5.20
CA ILE A 20 -3.16 -5.17 -4.13
C ILE A 20 -2.18 -4.07 -3.80
N VAL A 21 -2.67 -2.83 -3.63
CA VAL A 21 -1.87 -1.70 -3.13
C VAL A 21 -2.21 -1.41 -1.68
N TYR A 22 -1.17 -1.26 -0.88
CA TYR A 22 -1.19 -0.90 0.53
C TYR A 22 -0.69 0.54 0.70
N ASP A 23 -1.22 1.21 1.71
CA ASP A 23 -0.81 2.56 2.13
C ASP A 23 -0.05 2.44 3.45
N LEU A 24 1.25 2.68 3.41
CA LEU A 24 2.15 2.54 4.56
C LEU A 24 1.91 3.59 5.65
N ASP A 25 1.22 4.68 5.32
CA ASP A 25 0.88 5.75 6.25
C ASP A 25 -0.51 5.57 6.86
N LEU A 26 -1.28 4.60 6.36
CA LEU A 26 -2.64 4.39 6.82
C LEU A 26 -2.68 3.83 8.27
N PRO A 27 -3.31 4.53 9.22
CA PRO A 27 -3.50 4.00 10.56
C PRO A 27 -4.41 2.77 10.52
N GLY A 28 -3.95 1.66 11.09
CA GLY A 28 -4.71 0.41 11.16
C GLY A 28 -4.34 -0.62 10.09
N LEU A 29 -3.40 -0.33 9.18
CA LEU A 29 -2.83 -1.36 8.33
C LEU A 29 -2.05 -2.38 9.17
N ASP A 30 -2.34 -3.66 8.99
CA ASP A 30 -1.67 -4.73 9.73
C ASP A 30 -0.19 -4.83 9.31
N LYS A 31 0.71 -4.71 10.29
CA LYS A 31 2.15 -4.75 10.04
C LYS A 31 2.62 -6.11 9.54
N ALA A 32 1.95 -7.21 9.89
CA ALA A 32 2.31 -8.55 9.43
C ALA A 32 2.14 -8.70 7.91
N ILE A 33 1.17 -7.99 7.31
CA ILE A 33 0.99 -7.96 5.85
C ILE A 33 2.20 -7.30 5.18
N ILE A 34 2.67 -6.18 5.74
CA ILE A 34 3.84 -5.48 5.21
C ILE A 34 5.11 -6.30 5.43
N ASP A 35 5.29 -6.92 6.60
CA ASP A 35 6.43 -7.78 6.88
C ASP A 35 6.51 -8.94 5.88
N GLU A 36 5.41 -9.68 5.68
CA GLU A 36 5.34 -10.77 4.70
C GLU A 36 5.62 -10.29 3.28
N LEU A 37 5.08 -9.12 2.89
CA LEU A 37 5.33 -8.54 1.58
C LEU A 37 6.82 -8.19 1.40
N MET A 38 7.48 -7.68 2.44
CA MET A 38 8.91 -7.38 2.43
C MET A 38 9.75 -8.65 2.33
N GLU A 39 9.48 -9.65 3.17
CA GLU A 39 10.14 -10.98 3.14
C GLU A 39 10.02 -11.65 1.78
N SER A 40 8.90 -11.40 1.13
CA SER A 40 8.55 -11.93 -0.16
C SER A 40 9.31 -11.31 -1.33
N GLU A 41 9.88 -10.11 -1.17
CA GLU A 41 10.59 -9.35 -2.21
C GLU A 41 9.83 -9.17 -3.54
N ARG A 42 8.51 -9.38 -3.52
CA ARG A 42 7.61 -9.30 -4.70
C ARG A 42 6.71 -8.09 -4.63
N PHE A 43 7.32 -6.93 -4.42
CA PHE A 43 6.62 -5.65 -4.32
C PHE A 43 6.99 -4.68 -5.45
N ILE A 44 6.21 -3.61 -5.59
CA ILE A 44 6.45 -2.47 -6.48
C ILE A 44 6.14 -1.15 -5.77
N CYS A 45 6.93 -0.11 -6.08
CA CYS A 45 6.61 1.28 -5.81
C CYS A 45 6.04 1.92 -7.07
N PHE A 46 5.25 2.98 -6.92
CA PHE A 46 4.63 3.66 -8.04
C PHE A 46 5.33 4.99 -8.33
N GLY A 47 5.56 5.28 -9.61
CA GLY A 47 5.97 6.60 -10.08
C GLY A 47 4.89 7.17 -11.00
N PRO A 48 4.20 8.27 -10.62
CA PRO A 48 4.25 8.97 -9.31
C PRO A 48 3.66 8.15 -8.15
N ASP A 49 4.10 8.41 -6.91
CA ASP A 49 3.66 7.70 -5.71
C ASP A 49 2.26 8.14 -5.28
N THR A 50 1.25 7.65 -6.00
CA THR A 50 -0.15 8.00 -5.79
C THR A 50 -1.03 6.78 -5.95
N LEU A 51 -2.15 6.74 -5.23
CA LEU A 51 -3.13 5.69 -5.39
C LEU A 51 -3.73 5.63 -6.82
N ASN A 52 -3.84 6.79 -7.48
CA ASN A 52 -4.28 6.87 -8.88
C ASN A 52 -3.34 6.12 -9.81
N GLU A 53 -2.03 6.26 -9.61
CA GLU A 53 -1.06 5.56 -10.44
C GLU A 53 -1.09 4.05 -10.21
N ALA A 54 -1.27 3.60 -8.98
CA ALA A 54 -1.48 2.18 -8.68
C ALA A 54 -2.72 1.63 -9.40
N ARG A 55 -3.84 2.36 -9.36
CA ARG A 55 -5.08 2.01 -10.07
C ARG A 55 -4.88 1.95 -11.59
N ASN A 56 -4.16 2.91 -12.17
CA ASN A 56 -3.84 2.93 -13.60
C ASN A 56 -3.01 1.70 -14.02
N ARG A 57 -2.18 1.16 -13.11
CA ARG A 57 -1.42 -0.08 -13.30
C ARG A 57 -2.21 -1.36 -12.96
N GLY A 58 -3.52 -1.26 -12.70
CA GLY A 58 -4.40 -2.39 -12.42
C GLY A 58 -4.47 -2.83 -10.95
N TYR A 59 -3.80 -2.12 -10.04
CA TYR A 59 -3.82 -2.49 -8.63
C TYR A 59 -5.12 -2.06 -7.96
N LYS A 60 -5.61 -2.90 -7.05
CA LYS A 60 -6.79 -2.63 -6.24
C LYS A 60 -6.37 -2.15 -4.85
N PRO A 61 -6.99 -1.10 -4.28
CA PRO A 61 -6.71 -0.69 -2.92
C PRO A 61 -7.07 -1.80 -1.93
N HIS A 62 -6.22 -2.00 -0.92
CA HIS A 62 -6.57 -2.82 0.22
C HIS A 62 -7.84 -2.29 0.91
N SER A 63 -8.62 -3.19 1.53
CA SER A 63 -9.90 -2.83 2.19
C SER A 63 -9.74 -1.67 3.16
N SER A 64 -8.66 -1.64 3.95
CA SER A 64 -8.41 -0.57 4.93
C SER A 64 -8.35 0.83 4.29
N ILE A 65 -7.78 0.96 3.09
CA ILE A 65 -7.75 2.24 2.36
C ILE A 65 -9.18 2.66 2.00
N ARG A 66 -10.01 1.71 1.57
CA ARG A 66 -11.40 1.98 1.21
C ARG A 66 -12.26 2.34 2.42
N GLU A 67 -12.05 1.66 3.54
CA GLU A 67 -12.72 1.92 4.81
C GLU A 67 -12.37 3.31 5.36
N ALA A 68 -11.10 3.72 5.24
CA ALA A 68 -10.67 5.07 5.61
C ALA A 68 -11.29 6.14 4.70
N GLN A 69 -11.29 5.92 3.38
CA GLN A 69 -11.92 6.84 2.42
C GLN A 69 -13.43 7.01 2.66
N ASP A 70 -14.12 5.94 3.04
CA ASP A 70 -15.55 5.96 3.37
C ASP A 70 -15.82 6.75 4.67
N SER A 71 -14.97 6.57 5.68
CA SER A 71 -15.05 7.27 6.97
C SER A 71 -14.79 8.77 6.85
N GLU A 72 -13.93 9.20 5.91
CA GLU A 72 -13.65 10.62 5.65
C GLU A 72 -14.73 11.30 4.78
N SER A 73 -15.57 10.51 4.09
CA SER A 73 -16.65 11.02 3.24
C SER A 73 -17.97 11.24 3.99
N LEU A 74 -18.02 10.93 5.29
CA LEU A 74 -19.21 11.01 6.14
C LEU A 74 -19.15 12.21 7.11
#